data_AF-A0A8T6BL11-F1
#
_entry.id   AF-A0A8T6BL11-F1
#
_cell.length_a   1.000
_cell.length_b   1.000
_cell.length_c   1.000
_cell.angle_alpha   90.00
_cell.angle_beta   90.00
_cell.angle_gamma   90.00
#
_symmetry.space_group_name_H-M   'P 1'
#
loop_
_entity.id
_entity.type
_entity.pdbx_description
1 polymer ?
#
loop_
_entity_poly.entity_id
_entity_poly.type
_entity_poly.pdbx_seq_one_letter_code
_entity_poly.pdbx_strand_id
1 'polypeptide(L)' 'MWALTADADFLAQRGQGQVEQVFARAVNIALPARQQLLTLLCEEYDNAPNSCRLALTHFDDLFRHGDKVQFDDQG' A
#
# COMPACT_ATOMS: atom_id res chain seq x y z
N MET A 1 20.03 -6.39 -11.70
CA MET A 1 18.87 -6.50 -10.80
C MET A 1 17.97 -5.32 -11.09
N TRP A 2 16.86 -5.52 -11.81
CA TRP A 2 15.88 -4.46 -12.03
C TRP A 2 14.90 -4.52 -10.85
N ALA A 3 15.16 -3.74 -9.81
CA ALA A 3 14.09 -3.33 -8.93
C ALA A 3 13.25 -2.34 -9.75
N LEU A 4 12.29 -2.84 -10.52
CA LEU A 4 11.18 -2.02 -10.98
C LEU A 4 10.67 -1.31 -9.73
N THR A 5 10.74 0.01 -9.74
CA THR A 5 10.40 0.87 -8.60
C THR A 5 9.03 0.49 -8.08
N ALA A 6 8.95 -0.34 -7.03
CA ALA A 6 7.69 -0.88 -6.51
C ALA A 6 6.70 0.24 -6.17
N ASP A 7 7.23 1.39 -5.75
CA ASP A 7 6.49 2.64 -5.56
C ASP A 7 5.78 3.11 -6.84
N ALA A 8 6.39 3.02 -8.03
CA ALA A 8 5.79 3.53 -9.27
C ALA A 8 4.59 2.69 -9.75
N ASP A 9 4.67 1.36 -9.62
CA ASP A 9 3.54 0.48 -9.94
C ASP A 9 2.38 0.66 -8.96
N PHE A 10 2.70 1.03 -7.71
CA PHE A 10 1.71 1.41 -6.70
C PHE A 10 1.09 2.79 -7.01
N LEU A 11 1.89 3.79 -7.37
CA LEU A 11 1.42 5.12 -7.76
C LEU A 11 0.60 5.10 -9.05
N ALA A 12 0.75 4.07 -9.89
CA ALA A 12 -0.08 3.85 -11.07
C ALA A 12 -1.45 3.21 -10.74
N GLN A 13 -1.68 2.81 -9.49
CA GLN A 13 -2.94 2.20 -9.08
C GLN A 13 -4.06 3.23 -9.10
N ARG A 14 -5.21 2.80 -9.61
CA ARG A 14 -6.43 3.60 -9.68
C ARG A 14 -7.60 2.78 -9.18
N GLY A 15 -8.57 3.46 -8.57
CA GLY A 15 -9.82 2.86 -8.12
C GLY A 15 -9.88 2.64 -6.61
N GLN A 16 -10.67 1.66 -6.20
CA GLN A 16 -10.95 1.37 -4.79
C GLN A 16 -10.28 0.08 -4.33
N GLY A 17 -9.75 0.14 -3.12
CA GLY A 17 -9.25 -0.99 -2.36
C GLY A 17 -9.87 -1.05 -0.99
N GLN A 18 -9.47 -2.08 -0.26
CA GLN A 18 -9.87 -2.29 1.13
C GLN A 18 -8.66 -2.70 1.96
N VAL A 19 -8.55 -2.17 3.17
CA VAL A 19 -7.53 -2.60 4.11
C VAL A 19 -7.83 -4.03 4.55
N GLU A 20 -6.95 -4.94 4.16
CA GLU A 20 -7.06 -6.36 4.48
C GLU A 20 -6.37 -6.66 5.80
N GLN A 21 -5.19 -6.09 6.06
CA GLN A 21 -4.43 -6.32 7.29
C GLN A 21 -3.67 -5.07 7.70
N VAL A 22 -3.59 -4.83 9.01
CA VAL A 22 -2.84 -3.72 9.60
C VAL A 22 -1.78 -4.30 10.53
N PHE A 23 -0.53 -3.93 10.30
CA PHE A 23 0.61 -4.20 11.15
C PHE A 23 1.16 -2.86 11.68
N ALA A 24 1.98 -2.90 12.73
CA ALA A 24 2.57 -1.69 13.30
C ALA A 24 3.37 -0.84 12.27
N ARG A 25 3.89 -1.48 11.21
CA ARG A 25 4.77 -0.86 10.20
C ARG A 25 4.42 -1.19 8.75
N ALA A 26 3.30 -1.88 8.52
CA ALA A 26 2.84 -2.20 7.19
C ALA A 26 1.31 -2.27 7.14
N VAL A 27 0.71 -1.98 5.99
CA VAL A 27 -0.73 -2.17 5.76
C VAL A 27 -0.94 -2.86 4.43
N ASN A 28 -1.66 -3.98 4.45
CA ASN A 28 -2.03 -4.68 3.23
C ASN A 28 -3.37 -4.16 2.72
N ILE A 29 -3.42 -3.80 1.43
CA ILE A 29 -4.62 -3.31 0.76
C ILE A 29 -4.99 -4.30 -0.34
N ALA A 30 -6.18 -4.89 -0.22
CA ALA A 30 -6.77 -5.69 -1.27
C ALA A 30 -7.35 -4.78 -2.36
N LEU A 31 -7.08 -5.13 -3.62
CA LEU A 31 -7.71 -4.56 -4.80
C LEU A 31 -8.57 -5.63 -5.49
N PRO A 32 -9.85 -5.80 -5.10
CA PRO A 32 -10.68 -6.90 -5.58
C PRO A 32 -10.83 -6.92 -7.11
N ALA A 33 -10.96 -5.74 -7.72
CA ALA A 33 -11.11 -5.59 -9.17
C ALA A 33 -9.89 -6.10 -9.97
N ARG A 34 -8.71 -6.16 -9.34
CA ARG A 34 -7.45 -6.62 -9.95
C ARG A 34 -6.97 -7.95 -9.39
N GLN A 35 -7.68 -8.53 -8.41
CA GLN A 35 -7.23 -9.70 -7.65
C GLN A 35 -5.79 -9.55 -7.13
N GLN A 36 -5.44 -8.34 -6.70
CA GLN A 36 -4.09 -7.96 -6.29
C GLN A 36 -4.06 -7.54 -4.82
N LEU A 37 -2.93 -7.78 -4.17
CA LEU A 37 -2.63 -7.24 -2.85
C LEU A 37 -1.47 -6.25 -2.97
N LEU A 38 -1.64 -5.07 -2.38
CA LEU A 38 -0.61 -4.06 -2.25
C LEU A 38 -0.19 -3.92 -0.79
N THR A 39 1.03 -3.46 -0.55
CA THR A 39 1.53 -3.23 0.82
C THR A 39 2.01 -1.79 0.97
N LEU A 40 1.40 -1.03 1.87
CA LEU A 40 1.99 0.21 2.35
C LEU A 40 3.02 -0.12 3.42
N LEU A 41 4.21 0.48 3.32
CA LEU A 41 5.33 0.30 4.24
C LEU A 41 5.69 1.64 4.88
N CYS A 42 6.18 1.58 6.11
CA CYS A 42 6.83 2.73 6.75
C CYS A 42 8.17 3.05 6.08
N GLU A 43 8.65 4.28 6.28
CA GLU A 43 9.83 4.85 5.61
C GLU A 43 11.11 4.00 5.73
N GLU A 44 11.29 3.31 6.87
CA GLU A 44 12.50 2.53 7.19
C GLU A 44 12.53 1.11 6.57
N TYR A 45 11.47 0.66 5.89
CA TYR A 45 11.38 -0.70 5.36
C TYR A 45 11.90 -0.83 3.92
N ASP A 46 12.41 -2.02 3.58
CA ASP A 46 12.88 -2.34 2.23
C ASP A 46 11.70 -2.51 1.25
N ASN A 47 11.95 -2.23 -0.03
CA ASN A 47 10.94 -2.33 -1.07
C ASN A 47 10.61 -3.81 -1.35
N ALA A 48 9.41 -4.23 -0.96
CA ALA A 48 8.83 -5.49 -1.42
C ALA A 48 8.20 -5.31 -2.81
N PRO A 49 8.05 -6.38 -3.62
CA PRO A 49 7.26 -6.28 -4.84
C PRO A 49 5.83 -5.85 -4.50
N ASN A 50 5.27 -4.89 -5.24
CA ASN A 50 3.95 -4.28 -5.02
C ASN A 50 3.78 -3.48 -3.72
N SER A 51 4.87 -2.95 -3.16
CA SER A 51 4.80 -2.07 -2.00
C SER A 51 5.03 -0.60 -2.32
N CYS A 52 4.45 0.29 -1.53
CA CYS A 52 4.79 1.71 -1.51
C CYS A 52 5.19 2.19 -0.12
N ARG A 53 6.24 3.00 -0.03
CA ARG A 53 6.66 3.63 1.23
C ARG A 53 5.95 4.95 1.45
N LEU A 54 5.44 5.13 2.66
CA LEU A 54 4.97 6.41 3.15
C LEU A 54 6.00 6.99 4.12
N ALA A 55 6.13 8.31 4.14
CA ALA A 55 6.96 9.05 5.09
C ALA A 55 6.33 9.07 6.51
N LEU A 56 5.89 7.90 6.96
CA LEU A 56 5.26 7.65 8.24
C LEU A 56 6.08 6.59 8.99
N THR A 57 6.32 6.83 10.27
CA THR A 57 7.09 5.92 11.13
C THR A 57 6.26 4.71 11.56
N HIS A 58 4.93 4.86 11.68
CA HIS A 58 3.97 3.84 12.12
C HIS A 58 2.60 4.06 11.47
N PHE A 59 1.80 2.99 11.38
CA PHE A 59 0.41 3.03 10.88
C PHE A 59 -0.65 2.92 11.96
N ASP A 60 -0.23 2.91 13.23
CA ASP A 60 -1.13 2.79 14.36
C ASP A 60 -2.21 3.89 14.30
N ASP A 61 -3.47 3.49 14.45
CA ASP A 61 -4.68 4.32 14.38
C ASP A 61 -4.97 5.04 13.05
N LEU A 62 -4.14 4.91 12.01
CA LEU A 62 -4.37 5.49 10.69
C LEU A 62 -5.30 4.63 9.81
N PHE A 63 -5.20 3.30 9.94
CA PHE A 63 -5.98 2.35 9.19
C PHE A 63 -6.60 1.30 10.10
N ARG A 64 -7.78 0.81 9.73
CA ARG A 64 -8.45 -0.32 10.36
C ARG A 64 -8.79 -1.35 9.30
N HIS A 65 -8.80 -2.62 9.72
CA HIS A 65 -9.28 -3.69 8.86
C HIS A 65 -10.70 -3.36 8.35
N GLY A 66 -10.89 -3.51 7.04
CA GLY A 66 -12.15 -3.22 6.37
C GLY A 66 -12.30 -1.78 5.87
N ASP A 67 -11.41 -0.86 6.24
CA ASP A 67 -11.44 0.53 5.74
C ASP A 67 -11.32 0.56 4.23
N LYS A 68 -12.08 1.46 3.59
CA LYS A 68 -12.00 1.68 2.16
C LYS A 68 -10.85 2.63 1.85
N VAL A 69 -10.03 2.26 0.87
CA VAL A 69 -8.96 3.10 0.35
C VAL A 69 -9.32 3.50 -1.07
N GLN A 70 -9.19 4.78 -1.38
CA GLN A 70 -9.35 5.30 -2.74
C GLN A 70 -7.97 5.71 -3.23
N PHE A 71 -7.57 5.20 -4.38
CA PHE A 71 -6.40 5.64 -5.11
C PHE A 71 -6.86 6.73 -6.07
N ASP A 72 -6.33 7.94 -5.89
CA ASP A 72 -6.66 9.07 -6.75
C ASP A 72 -5.70 9.18 -7.95
N ASP A 73 -5.92 10.20 -8.79
CA ASP A 73 -5.15 10.37 -10.01
C ASP A 73 -3.72 10.86 -9.79
N GLN A 74 -3.39 11.33 -8.58
CA GLN A 74 -2.07 11.84 -8.20
C GLN A 74 -1.22 10.80 -7.46
N GLY A 75 -1.79 9.66 -7.06
CA GLY A 75 -1.09 8.59 -6.34
C GLY A 75 -1.19 8.80 -4.85
#